data_AF-A0A845YYB1-F1
#
_entry.id   AF-A0A845YYB1-F1
#
_cell.length_a   1.000
_cell.length_b   1.000
_cell.length_c   1.000
_cell.angle_alpha   90.00
_cell.angle_beta   90.00
_cell.angle_gamma   90.00
#
_symmetry.space_group_name_H-M   'P 1'
#
loop_
_entity.id
_entity.type
_entity.pdbx_description
1 polymer ?
#
loop_
_entity_poly.entity_id
_entity_poly.type
_entity_poly.pdbx_seq_one_letter_code
_entity_poly.pdbx_strand_id
1 'polypeptide(L)'
;MQWSNYLSTRPSLEAAVKEVAEKSLELLGTTADLGLVFISSAFTSEYPRLMPLLKEYLPETVIVGCAGGGIVGMNDDGKPQ
;
A
#
# COMPACT_ATOMS: atom_id res chain seq x y z
N MET A 1 10.36 -4.83 -18.42
CA MET A 1 9.40 -4.34 -17.42
C MET A 1 10.04 -4.55 -16.05
N GLN A 2 10.22 -3.49 -15.26
CA GLN A 2 10.76 -3.58 -13.90
C GLN A 2 9.59 -3.62 -12.91
N TRP A 3 9.75 -4.38 -11.83
CA TRP A 3 8.71 -4.59 -10.83
C TRP A 3 9.35 -4.80 -9.46
N SER A 4 8.79 -4.17 -8.43
CA SER A 4 9.11 -4.42 -7.03
C SER A 4 7.82 -4.43 -6.22
N ASN A 5 7.86 -5.03 -5.04
CA ASN A 5 6.76 -4.98 -4.08
C ASN A 5 7.33 -5.01 -2.65
N TYR A 6 6.58 -4.44 -1.72
CA TYR A 6 6.90 -4.45 -0.30
C TYR A 6 5.61 -4.44 0.53
N LEU A 7 5.64 -5.14 1.66
CA LEU A 7 4.54 -5.20 2.63
C LEU A 7 5.02 -4.65 3.97
N SER A 8 4.40 -3.58 4.45
CA SER A 8 4.66 -3.09 5.81
C SER A 8 3.74 -3.76 6.83
N THR A 9 4.29 -4.09 7.99
CA THR A 9 3.57 -4.57 9.18
C THR A 9 3.50 -3.52 10.28
N ARG A 10 3.82 -2.26 9.96
CA ARG A 10 3.78 -1.16 10.93
C ARG A 10 2.35 -0.84 11.34
N PRO A 11 2.11 -0.54 12.63
CA PRO A 11 0.77 -0.24 13.13
C PRO A 11 0.29 1.18 12.79
N SER A 12 1.20 2.09 12.40
CA SER A 12 0.85 3.47 12.00
C SER A 12 0.75 3.54 10.48
N LEU A 13 -0.34 4.13 9.96
CA LEU A 13 -0.53 4.33 8.52
C LEU A 13 0.61 5.15 7.91
N GLU A 14 1.00 6.25 8.54
CA GLU A 14 2.08 7.13 8.08
C GLU A 14 3.41 6.37 7.98
N ALA A 15 3.74 5.62 9.03
CA ALA A 15 4.96 4.85 9.08
C ALA A 15 4.94 3.71 8.05
N ALA A 16 3.78 3.05 7.85
CA ALA A 16 3.59 2.01 6.86
C ALA A 16 3.74 2.55 5.44
N VAL A 17 3.09 3.66 5.11
CA VAL A 17 3.15 4.31 3.79
C VAL A 17 4.58 4.74 3.46
N LYS A 18 5.28 5.37 4.41
CA LYS A 18 6.68 5.74 4.24
C LYS A 18 7.53 4.52 3.91
N GLU A 19 7.42 3.47 4.72
CA GLU A 19 8.23 2.27 4.56
C GLU A 19 7.96 1.55 3.24
N VAL A 20 6.70 1.36 2.83
CA VAL A 20 6.40 0.69 1.56
C VAL A 20 6.89 1.51 0.37
N ALA A 21 6.77 2.85 0.40
CA ALA A 21 7.22 3.70 -0.69
C ALA A 21 8.75 3.68 -0.83
N GLU A 22 9.46 3.94 0.28
CA GLU A 22 10.93 3.96 0.28
C GLU A 22 11.52 2.61 -0.13
N LYS A 23 11.02 1.51 0.45
CA LYS A 23 11.54 0.16 0.16
C LYS A 23 11.19 -0.30 -1.25
N SER A 24 10.01 0.03 -1.76
CA SER A 24 9.64 -0.35 -3.13
C SER A 24 10.50 0.38 -4.16
N LEU A 25 10.77 1.67 -3.98
CA LEU A 25 11.66 2.43 -4.87
C LEU A 25 13.11 1.95 -4.79
N GLU A 26 13.61 1.69 -3.58
CA GLU A 26 14.95 1.13 -3.37
C GLU A 26 15.12 -0.20 -4.12
N LEU A 27 14.14 -1.10 -4.00
CA LEU A 27 14.15 -2.39 -4.70
C LEU A 27 13.95 -2.26 -6.21
N LEU A 28 13.19 -1.26 -6.66
CA LEU A 28 12.98 -1.01 -8.09
C LEU A 28 14.25 -0.45 -8.75
N GLY A 29 15.05 0.32 -8.00
CA GLY A 29 16.28 0.96 -8.47
C GLY A 29 16.04 2.15 -9.41
N THR A 30 14.80 2.63 -9.51
CA THR A 30 14.38 3.76 -10.36
C THR A 30 13.07 4.36 -9.83
N THR A 31 12.55 5.39 -10.48
CA THR A 31 11.22 5.95 -10.23
C THR A 31 10.11 5.02 -10.71
N ALA A 32 8.98 4.99 -10.01
CA ALA A 32 7.81 4.22 -10.40
C ALA A 32 6.81 5.07 -11.21
N ASP A 33 6.44 4.61 -12.41
CA ASP A 33 5.38 5.23 -13.20
C ASP A 33 3.97 4.80 -12.72
N LEU A 34 3.85 3.57 -12.21
CA LEU A 34 2.61 2.96 -11.72
C LEU A 34 2.84 2.26 -10.37
N GLY A 35 1.95 2.50 -9.42
CA GLY A 35 1.92 1.82 -8.11
C GLY A 35 0.59 1.09 -7.90
N LEU A 36 0.69 -0.18 -7.50
CA LEU A 36 -0.47 -0.97 -7.05
C LEU A 36 -0.51 -1.00 -5.52
N VAL A 37 -1.58 -0.46 -4.93
CA VAL A 37 -1.68 -0.31 -3.48
C VAL A 37 -2.86 -1.10 -2.91
N PHE A 38 -2.57 -1.89 -1.89
CA PHE A 38 -3.58 -2.62 -1.12
C PHE A 38 -3.48 -2.22 0.34
N ILE A 39 -4.50 -1.52 0.85
CA ILE A 39 -4.53 -1.05 2.24
C ILE A 39 -5.33 -2.01 3.13
N SER A 40 -4.78 -2.40 4.27
CA SER A 40 -5.50 -3.23 5.25
C SER A 40 -6.80 -2.55 5.71
N SER A 41 -7.84 -3.34 5.96
CA SER A 41 -9.08 -2.87 6.60
C SER A 41 -8.85 -2.37 8.03
N ALA A 42 -7.72 -2.70 8.66
CA ALA A 42 -7.33 -2.13 9.95
C ALA A 42 -7.21 -0.60 9.92
N PHE A 43 -6.95 0.00 8.76
CA PHE A 43 -6.81 1.45 8.59
C PHE A 43 -8.07 2.15 8.07
N THR A 44 -9.25 1.50 8.12
CA THR A 44 -10.49 2.01 7.48
C THR A 44 -10.82 3.45 7.87
N SER A 45 -10.67 3.84 9.14
CA SER A 45 -10.91 5.20 9.61
C SER A 45 -9.94 6.25 9.04
N GLU A 46 -8.80 5.81 8.51
CA GLU A 46 -7.73 6.66 8.01
C GLU A 46 -7.62 6.66 6.48
N TYR A 47 -8.48 5.92 5.77
CA TYR A 47 -8.47 5.86 4.29
C TYR A 47 -8.42 7.22 3.59
N PRO A 48 -9.15 8.27 4.04
CA PRO A 48 -9.04 9.59 3.43
C PRO A 48 -7.63 10.19 3.45
N ARG A 49 -6.77 9.75 4.38
CA ARG A 49 -5.39 10.21 4.56
C ARG A 49 -4.39 9.45 3.68
N LEU A 50 -4.75 8.28 3.15
CA LEU A 50 -3.83 7.42 2.39
C LEU A 50 -3.28 8.11 1.15
N MET A 51 -4.17 8.66 0.30
CA MET A 51 -3.75 9.27 -0.97
C MET A 51 -2.84 10.48 -0.78
N PRO A 52 -3.14 11.42 0.14
CA PRO A 52 -2.20 12.48 0.51
C PRO A 52 -0.82 11.96 0.92
N LEU A 53 -0.77 10.97 1.84
CA LEU A 53 0.49 10.40 2.31
C LEU A 53 1.29 9.71 1.18
N LEU A 54 0.61 8.95 0.32
CA LEU A 54 1.28 8.32 -0.84
C LEU A 54 1.87 9.37 -1.78
N LYS A 55 1.17 10.49 -2.01
CA LYS A 55 1.65 11.57 -2.88
C LYS A 55 2.82 12.36 -2.30
N GLU A 56 3.03 12.33 -0.98
CA GLU A 56 4.26 12.89 -0.37
C GLU A 56 5.52 12.10 -0.78
N TYR A 57 5.42 10.77 -0.91
CA TYR A 57 6.56 9.91 -1.25
C TYR A 57 6.63 9.52 -2.74
N LEU A 58 5.49 9.53 -3.43
CA LEU A 58 5.33 9.09 -4.83
C LEU A 58 4.54 10.14 -5.63
N PRO A 59 5.05 11.38 -5.77
CA PRO A 59 4.30 12.50 -6.35
C PRO A 59 3.86 12.23 -7.80
N GLU A 60 4.76 11.71 -8.63
CA GLU A 60 4.55 11.51 -10.07
C GLU A 60 3.95 10.13 -10.41
N THR A 61 3.87 9.21 -9.44
CA THR A 61 3.38 7.84 -9.69
C THR A 61 1.86 7.82 -9.82
N VAL A 62 1.36 7.16 -10.86
CA VAL A 62 -0.07 6.84 -10.99
C VAL A 62 -0.40 5.72 -10.00
N ILE A 63 -1.37 5.92 -9.13
CA ILE A 63 -1.74 4.93 -8.10
C ILE A 63 -3.08 4.30 -8.46
N VAL A 64 -3.11 2.97 -8.48
CA VAL A 64 -4.32 2.17 -8.55
C VAL A 64 -4.35 1.26 -7.32
N GLY A 65 -5.48 1.19 -6.64
CA GLY A 65 -5.54 0.41 -5.42
C GLY A 65 -6.95 0.18 -4.90
N CYS A 66 -7.04 -0.70 -3.92
CA CYS A 66 -8.27 -0.98 -3.20
C CYS A 66 -7.99 -1.37 -1.75
N ALA A 67 -9.05 -1.47 -0.94
CA ALA A 67 -8.95 -2.08 0.37
C ALA A 67 -8.63 -3.57 0.22
N GLY A 68 -7.66 -4.05 1.01
CA GLY A 68 -7.24 -5.46 1.07
C GLY A 68 -8.24 -6.38 1.76
N GLY A 69 -9.40 -5.85 2.18
CA GLY A 69 -10.46 -6.60 2.86
C GLY A 69 -11.06 -7.77 2.07
N GLY A 70 -10.68 -7.97 0.81
CA GLY A 70 -11.08 -9.12 0.00
C GLY A 70 -9.92 -9.87 -0.67
N ILE A 71 -8.68 -9.67 -0.23
CA ILE A 71 -7.48 -10.25 -0.88
C ILE A 71 -7.02 -11.53 -0.18
N VAL A 72 -7.11 -11.58 1.16
CA VAL A 72 -6.94 -12.82 1.91
C VAL A 72 -8.28 -13.55 1.82
N GLY A 73 -8.26 -14.79 1.32
CA GLY A 73 -9.47 -15.62 1.24
C GLY A 73 -10.21 -15.58 2.57
N MET A 74 -11.51 -15.31 2.53
CA MET A 74 -12.33 -15.40 3.74
C MET A 74 -12.48 -16.88 4.11
N ASN A 75 -12.51 -17.19 5.39
CA ASN A 75 -13.03 -18.47 5.85
C ASN A 75 -14.56 -18.47 5.74
N ASP A 76 -15.19 -19.62 6.00
CA ASP A 76 -16.65 -19.77 5.90
C ASP A 76 -17.43 -18.82 6.84
N ASP A 77 -16.78 -18.26 7.86
CA ASP A 77 -17.34 -17.27 8.79
C ASP A 77 -17.18 -15.81 8.33
N GLY A 78 -16.65 -15.57 7.13
CA GLY A 78 -16.40 -14.22 6.60
C GLY A 78 -15.24 -13.48 7.29
N LYS A 79 -14.36 -14.21 7.99
CA LYS A 79 -13.14 -13.67 8.60
C LYS A 79 -11.94 -13.91 7.68
N PRO A 80 -10.89 -13.09 7.75
CA PRO A 80 -9.63 -13.41 7.08
C PRO A 80 -9.11 -14.79 7.54
N GLN A 81 -8.67 -15.63 6.61
CA GLN A 81 -7.97 -16.89 6.91
C GLN A 81 -6.65 -16.67 7.64
#